data_AF-A0A926KVX1-F1
#
_entry.id   AF-A0A926KVX1-F1
#
_cell.length_a   1.000
_cell.length_b   1.000
_cell.length_c   1.000
_cell.angle_alpha   90.00
_cell.angle_beta   90.00
_cell.angle_gamma   90.00
#
_symmetry.space_group_name_H-M   'P 1'
#
loop_
_entity.id
_entity.type
_entity.pdbx_description
1 polymer ?
#
loop_
_entity_poly.entity_id
_entity_poly.type
_entity_poly.pdbx_seq_one_letter_code
_entity_poly.pdbx_strand_id
1 'polypeptide(L)' 'MKILVAYFVLFLSTLVFLVFMDILSGMKLWEAIEILKESLSVTSKAENAIILVALFVPFYSPLTAWIKRRKRRSQSPG' A
#
# COMPACT_ATOMS: atom_id res chain seq x y z
N MET A 1 -3.57 13.99 3.09
CA MET A 1 -4.25 13.14 2.09
C MET A 1 -3.51 13.12 0.75
N LYS A 2 -3.08 14.25 0.17
CA LYS A 2 -2.29 14.24 -1.09
C LYS A 2 -1.07 13.31 -1.07
N ILE A 3 -0.28 13.35 0.01
CA ILE A 3 0.88 12.45 0.22
C ILE A 3 0.49 10.97 0.31
N LEU A 4 -0.65 10.64 0.92
CA LEU A 4 -1.12 9.25 0.98
C LEU A 4 -1.56 8.74 -0.38
N VAL A 5 -2.27 9.59 -1.14
CA VAL A 5 -2.68 9.27 -2.50
C VAL A 5 -1.43 9.10 -3.38
N ALA A 6 -0.44 9.98 -3.27
CA ALA A 6 0.83 9.84 -3.97
C ALA A 6 1.57 8.54 -3.59
N TYR A 7 1.62 8.20 -2.31
CA TYR A 7 2.23 6.95 -1.84
C TYR A 7 1.52 5.72 -2.41
N PHE A 8 0.19 5.71 -2.37
CA PHE A 8 -0.60 4.60 -2.92
C PHE A 8 -0.46 4.47 -4.44
N VAL A 9 -0.46 5.60 -5.16
CA VAL A 9 -0.26 5.63 -6.61
C VAL A 9 1.14 5.13 -6.96
N LEU A 10 2.18 5.55 -6.23
CA LEU A 10 3.54 5.07 -6.44
C LEU A 10 3.62 3.56 -6.19
N PHE A 11 3.09 3.08 -5.06
CA PHE A 11 3.07 1.65 -4.73
C PHE A 11 2.35 0.82 -5.81
N LEU A 12 1.19 1.29 -6.28
CA LEU A 12 0.45 0.59 -7.34
C LEU A 12 1.22 0.62 -8.66
N SER A 13 1.87 1.75 -8.99
CA SER A 13 2.67 1.88 -10.21
C SER A 13 3.87 0.93 -10.23
N THR A 14 4.53 0.71 -9.08
CA THR A 14 5.62 -0.28 -8.98
C THR A 14 5.11 -1.71 -9.15
N LEU A 15 3.95 -2.07 -8.61
CA LEU A 15 3.36 -3.40 -8.83
C LEU A 15 3.01 -3.62 -10.31
N VAL A 16 2.40 -2.62 -10.95
CA VAL A 16 2.08 -2.69 -12.39
C VAL A 16 3.36 -2.81 -13.21
N PHE A 17 4.39 -2.03 -12.88
CA PHE A 17 5.69 -2.09 -13.55
C PHE A 17 6.34 -3.47 -13.43
N LEU A 18 6.25 -4.11 -12.27
CA LEU A 18 6.78 -5.46 -12.05
C LEU A 18 6.11 -6.48 -12.97
N VAL A 19 4.77 -6.48 -12.98
CA VAL A 19 3.98 -7.36 -13.87
C VAL A 19 4.27 -7.06 -15.34
N PHE A 20 4.47 -5.79 -15.70
CA PHE A 20 4.78 -5.42 -17.07
C PHE A 20 6.15 -5.92 -17.52
N MET A 21 7.16 -5.87 -16.65
CA MET A 21 8.49 -6.42 -16.92
C MET A 21 8.45 -7.94 -17.13
N ASP A 22 7.64 -8.63 -16.34
CA ASP A 22 7.42 -10.07 -16.50
C ASP A 22 6.71 -10.40 -17.83
N ILE A 23 5.77 -9.56 -18.27
CA ILE A 23 5.15 -9.75 -19.59
C ILE A 23 6.17 -9.48 -20.71
N LEU A 24 7.01 -8.45 -20.57
CA LEU A 24 8.07 -8.14 -21.55
C LEU A 24 9.13 -9.24 -21.64
N SER A 25 9.34 -10.02 -20.57
CA SER A 25 10.23 -11.18 -20.58
C SER A 25 9.62 -12.42 -21.25
N GLY A 26 8.34 -12.33 -21.67
CA GLY A 26 7.62 -13.38 -22.40
C GLY A 26 6.67 -14.21 -21.54
N MET A 27 6.48 -13.87 -20.27
CA MET A 27 5.52 -14.56 -19.40
C MET A 27 4.09 -14.11 -19.67
N LYS A 28 3.13 -15.00 -19.40
CA LYS A 28 1.70 -14.63 -19.48
C LYS A 28 1.31 -13.80 -18.26
N LEU A 29 0.36 -12.89 -18.44
CA LEU A 29 -0.17 -12.03 -17.37
C LEU A 29 -0.56 -12.83 -16.11
N TRP A 30 -1.18 -14.01 -16.29
CA TRP A 30 -1.59 -14.87 -15.18
C TRP A 30 -0.40 -15.42 -14.39
N GLU A 31 0.66 -15.85 -15.07
CA GLU A 31 1.90 -16.34 -14.44
C GLU A 31 2.61 -15.20 -13.69
N ALA A 32 2.69 -14.01 -14.28
CA ALA A 32 3.27 -12.84 -13.63
C ALA A 32 2.52 -12.47 -12.32
N ILE A 33 1.20 -12.52 -12.34
CA ILE A 33 0.38 -12.28 -11.14
C ILE A 33 0.59 -13.39 -10.11
N GLU A 34 0.73 -14.65 -10.54
CA GLU A 34 0.97 -15.78 -9.65
C GLU A 34 2.34 -15.70 -8.98
N ILE A 35 3.40 -15.38 -9.71
CA ILE A 35 4.75 -15.14 -9.18
C ILE A 35 4.76 -13.95 -8.22
N LEU A 36 4.03 -12.88 -8.53
CA LEU A 36 3.91 -11.73 -7.62
C LEU A 36 3.26 -12.14 -6.30
N LYS A 37 2.21 -12.97 -6.33
CA LYS A 37 1.57 -13.50 -5.12
C LYS A 37 2.48 -14.46 -4.37
N GLU A 38 3.17 -15.34 -5.09
CA GLU A 38 4.08 -16.31 -4.50
C GLU A 38 5.25 -15.61 -3.81
N SER A 39 5.83 -14.59 -4.43
CA SER A 39 6.91 -13.76 -3.86
C SER A 39 6.49 -13.08 -2.55
N LEU A 40 5.21 -12.70 -2.42
CA LEU A 40 4.63 -12.15 -1.19
C LEU A 40 4.28 -13.24 -0.16
N SER A 41 4.14 -14.50 -0.58
CA SER A 41 3.84 -15.63 0.30
C SER A 41 5.09 -16.34 0.83
N VAL A 42 6.18 -16.33 0.07
CA VAL A 42 7.47 -16.96 0.39
C VAL A 42 8.25 -16.15 1.43
N THR A 43 7.88 -14.88 1.61
CA THR A 43 8.42 -14.01 2.67
C THR A 43 8.05 -14.57 4.05
N SER A 44 9.01 -14.56 4.97
CA SER A 44 8.82 -15.03 6.36
C SER A 44 7.64 -14.31 7.01
N LYS A 45 6.96 -14.98 7.96
CA LYS A 45 5.88 -14.36 8.75
C LYS A 45 6.32 -13.04 9.41
N ALA A 46 7.60 -12.93 9.78
CA ALA A 46 8.18 -11.71 10.33
C ALA A 46 8.33 -10.61 9.26
N GLU A 47 8.77 -10.96 8.05
CA GLU A 47 8.93 -10.02 6.93
C GLU A 47 7.57 -9.51 6.46
N ASN A 48 6.57 -10.38 6.39
CA ASN A 48 5.20 -10.00 6.08
C ASN A 48 4.61 -9.03 7.12
N ALA A 49 4.91 -9.23 8.42
CA ALA A 49 4.52 -8.28 9.46
C ALA A 49 5.23 -6.93 9.30
N ILE A 50 6.53 -6.91 8.99
CA ILE A 50 7.29 -5.68 8.75
C ILE A 50 6.76 -4.93 7.53
N ILE A 51 6.48 -5.63 6.42
CA ILE A 51 5.92 -5.05 5.19
C ILE A 51 4.55 -4.43 5.48
N LEU A 52 3.68 -5.14 6.21
CA LEU A 52 2.38 -4.61 6.60
C LEU A 52 2.52 -3.35 7.48
N VAL A 53 3.36 -3.40 8.51
CA VAL A 53 3.59 -2.24 9.38
C VAL A 53 4.12 -1.06 8.56
N ALA A 54 5.12 -1.27 7.71
CA ALA A 54 5.70 -0.25 6.84
C ALA A 54 4.66 0.36 5.90
N LEU A 55 3.75 -0.45 5.35
CA LEU A 55 2.65 0.01 4.51
C LEU A 55 1.69 0.95 5.28
N PHE A 56 1.44 0.66 6.56
CA PHE A 56 0.49 1.41 7.39
C PHE A 56 1.11 2.61 8.13
N VAL A 57 2.43 2.64 8.36
CA VAL A 57 3.13 3.78 8.99
C VAL A 57 2.74 5.15 8.41
N PRO A 58 2.78 5.37 7.08
CA PRO A 58 2.44 6.67 6.52
C PRO A 58 0.98 7.08 6.76
N PHE A 59 0.09 6.12 7.04
CA PHE A 59 -1.32 6.38 7.34
C PHE A 59 -1.55 6.84 8.78
N TYR A 60 -0.66 6.55 9.72
CA TYR A 60 -0.87 6.84 11.14
C TYR A 60 -1.04 8.34 11.45
N SER A 61 -0.14 9.18 10.94
CA SER A 61 -0.18 10.65 11.11
C SER A 61 -1.45 11.30 10.54
N PRO A 62 -1.85 11.05 9.28
CA PRO A 62 -3.09 11.60 8.73
C PRO A 62 -4.36 11.02 9.39
N LEU A 63 -4.34 9.75 9.82
CA LEU A 63 -5.49 9.14 10.51
C LEU A 63 -5.74 9.81 11.87
N THR A 64 -4.69 9.99 12.67
CA THR A 64 -4.78 10.69 13.98
C THR A 64 -5.18 12.16 13.81
N ALA A 65 -4.65 12.86 12.80
CA ALA A 65 -5.04 14.22 12.48
C ALA A 65 -6.51 14.34 12.03
N TRP A 66 -7.01 13.38 11.25
CA TRP A 66 -8.41 13.32 10.83
C TRP A 66 -9.36 13.08 12.00
N ILE A 67 -9.04 12.12 12.88
CA ILE A 67 -9.82 11.84 14.11
C ILE A 67 -9.88 13.10 15.01
N LYS A 68 -8.75 13.78 15.21
CA LYS A 68 -8.67 14.99 16.03
C LYS A 68 -9.50 16.14 15.45
N ARG A 69 -9.51 16.32 14.12
CA ARG A 69 -10.36 17.31 13.43
C ARG A 69 -11.84 16.97 13.55
N ARG A 70 -12.21 15.68 13.49
CA ARG A 70 -13.60 15.23 13.63
C ARG A 70 -14.13 15.50 15.03
N LYS A 71 -13.35 15.20 16.08
CA LYS A 71 -13.71 15.51 17.48
C LYS A 71 -13.92 17.00 17.74
N ARG A 72 -13.08 17.87 17.16
CA ARG A 72 -13.23 19.34 17.29
C ARG A 72 -14.49 19.87 16.61
N ARG A 73 -14.88 19.33 15.46
CA ARG A 73 -16.11 19.72 14.76
C ARG A 73 -17.38 19.33 15.52
N SER A 74 -17.37 18.22 16.26
CA SER A 74 -18.48 17.80 17.12
C SER A 74 -18.56 18.54 18.46
N GLN A 75 -17.56 19.36 18.81
CA GLN A 75 -17.51 20.11 20.08
C GLN A 75 -17.67 21.64 19.92
N SER A 76 -17.89 22.14 18.70
CA SER A 76 -18.42 23.50 18.51
C SER A 76 -19.94 23.41 18.36
N PRO A 77 -20.72 23.58 19.45
CA PRO A 77 -22.11 23.96 19.31
C PRO A 77 -22.13 25.38 18.74
N GLY A 78 -22.65 25.52 17.52
CA GLY A 78 -23.20 26.79 17.06
C GLY A 78 -24.55 27.01 17.72
#